data_AF-A0A7S1FBX7-F1
#
_entry.id   AF-A0A7S1FBX7-F1
#
_cell.length_a   1.000
_cell.length_b   1.000
_cell.length_c   1.000
_cell.angle_alpha   90.00
_cell.angle_beta   90.00
_cell.angle_gamma   90.00
#
_symmetry.space_group_name_H-M   'P 1'
#
loop_
_entity.id
_entity.type
_entity.pdbx_description
1 polymer ?
#
loop_
_entity_poly.entity_id
_entity_poly.type
_entity_poly.pdbx_seq_one_letter_code
_entity_poly.pdbx_strand_id
1 'polypeptide(L)'
;DTPLERHGRFLAQGFSVRRRFAVAMGTSTSEHVAPFPERWGASDERLDALRRISETPAETFLGVAVARAELEADAWQLDAFSGHAVECQKLDPALCKLLYRMVPRRVTESEFWRLYFCHVSNALGSTFTKALLEAGDDSCSNAIIRAFQEDSTFQEFASKETNGIVQRDAEDDEKLAVGISKAVAKGVIPAQPPVEPVCRIDVKGKSADAVAQEIIEKLGEAPQTGCVLVLQGLSGTGKGTTVAKLQAKLPRAVCWSNGNVFRSLTLLAVSHCERQGVPFTPESLTPELLQELMAQLQFGKFDGKFDTHIAGGHDVYVSEVANTVLKEPRVGKNIPTVAEITQGEIIKFAGDAADQMSADGMNVLMEGRAQTLDYVRTPHRFELVLSEPGIIGMRRAAQRMSASALKSLSSDASHDEVQEALAKALAEMASVS
;
A
#
# COMPACT_ATOMS: atom_id res chain seq x y z
N ASP A 1 -36.04 15.56 81.36
CA ASP A 1 -36.16 16.94 81.90
C ASP A 1 -35.20 17.89 81.20
N THR A 2 -35.76 18.61 80.23
CA THR A 2 -35.28 19.91 79.68
C THR A 2 -35.35 21.00 80.78
N PRO A 3 -34.82 22.26 80.63
CA PRO A 3 -34.48 22.98 79.39
C PRO A 3 -33.24 23.94 79.43
N LEU A 4 -32.95 24.50 78.24
CA LEU A 4 -32.59 25.90 77.87
C LEU A 4 -32.25 26.89 79.02
N GLU A 5 -31.34 27.87 78.89
CA GLU A 5 -31.38 28.93 77.89
C GLU A 5 -30.21 29.95 78.02
N ARG A 6 -29.65 30.37 76.86
CA ARG A 6 -29.09 31.69 76.46
C ARG A 6 -28.27 32.56 77.46
N HIS A 7 -27.09 33.01 77.03
CA HIS A 7 -26.87 34.33 76.38
C HIS A 7 -25.41 34.47 75.91
N GLY A 8 -25.22 34.96 74.69
CA GLY A 8 -23.91 35.16 74.07
C GLY A 8 -23.41 36.61 74.10
N ARG A 9 -22.09 36.75 73.88
CA ARG A 9 -21.37 37.72 73.00
C ARG A 9 -19.88 37.62 73.35
N PHE A 10 -19.08 36.95 72.50
CA PHE A 10 -18.17 37.54 71.51
C PHE A 10 -17.01 38.36 72.09
N LEU A 11 -15.78 37.82 72.05
CA LEU A 11 -14.71 38.29 71.15
C LEU A 11 -13.46 37.37 71.17
N ALA A 12 -12.85 37.26 69.98
CA ALA A 12 -11.49 36.81 69.65
C ALA A 12 -11.14 35.30 69.59
N GLN A 13 -11.37 34.69 68.42
CA GLN A 13 -10.60 33.57 67.84
C GLN A 13 -10.27 33.99 66.38
N GLY A 14 -9.06 33.85 65.82
CA GLY A 14 -8.09 32.78 66.03
C GLY A 14 -8.42 31.57 65.17
N PHE A 15 -8.60 31.74 63.85
CA PHE A 15 -9.03 30.65 62.96
C PHE A 15 -7.88 29.68 62.66
N SER A 16 -7.87 28.56 63.38
CA SER A 16 -7.33 27.27 62.94
C SER A 16 -8.37 26.21 63.29
N VAL A 17 -9.03 25.64 62.29
CA VAL A 17 -9.89 24.46 62.49
C VAL A 17 -9.62 23.43 61.40
N ARG A 18 -8.98 22.34 61.82
CA ARG A 18 -9.15 21.00 61.25
C ARG A 18 -10.49 20.43 61.71
N ARG A 19 -11.33 19.96 60.78
CA ARG A 19 -12.00 18.63 60.76
C ARG A 19 -12.92 18.57 59.52
N ARG A 20 -12.50 17.78 58.52
CA ARG A 20 -13.04 16.44 58.22
C ARG A 20 -14.50 16.47 57.74
N PHE A 21 -14.66 16.64 56.43
CA PHE A 21 -15.63 15.84 55.68
C PHE A 21 -14.86 14.66 55.09
N ALA A 22 -15.29 13.45 55.44
CA ALA A 22 -14.86 12.24 54.78
C ALA A 22 -15.46 12.24 53.37
N VAL A 23 -14.60 12.28 52.35
CA VAL A 23 -14.95 11.88 50.99
C VAL A 23 -14.15 10.63 50.70
N ALA A 24 -14.85 9.65 50.12
CA ALA A 24 -14.46 8.28 49.92
C ALA A 24 -13.01 8.13 49.42
N MET A 25 -12.26 7.27 50.11
CA MET A 25 -11.05 6.65 49.58
C MET A 25 -11.46 5.73 48.42
N GLY A 26 -11.68 6.33 47.25
CA GLY A 26 -11.66 5.60 46.00
C GLY A 26 -10.20 5.30 45.68
N THR A 27 -9.85 4.01 45.66
CA THR A 27 -8.63 3.55 45.00
C THR A 27 -8.80 3.81 43.51
N SER A 28 -8.57 5.04 43.06
CA SER A 28 -8.27 5.27 41.66
C SER A 28 -6.87 4.71 41.45
N THR A 29 -6.77 3.54 40.84
CA THR A 29 -5.60 3.20 40.06
C THR A 29 -5.38 4.36 39.10
N SER A 30 -4.44 5.24 39.43
CA SER A 30 -3.92 6.24 38.49
C SER A 30 -3.44 5.43 37.30
N GLU A 31 -4.19 5.44 36.20
CA GLU A 31 -3.66 4.96 34.92
C GLU A 31 -2.37 5.73 34.68
N HIS A 32 -1.26 4.99 34.67
CA HIS A 32 0.07 5.56 34.47
C HIS A 32 0.13 5.99 33.01
N VAL A 33 -0.16 7.27 32.74
CA VAL A 33 -0.01 7.82 31.38
C VAL A 33 1.49 7.87 31.09
N ALA A 34 1.92 7.29 29.98
CA ALA A 34 3.32 7.37 29.54
C ALA A 34 3.64 8.79 29.01
N PRO A 35 4.92 9.23 28.95
CA PRO A 35 5.30 10.52 28.37
C PRO A 35 5.01 10.66 26.86
N PHE A 36 4.55 9.61 26.20
CA PHE A 36 4.11 9.60 24.81
C PHE A 36 3.14 8.43 24.59
N PRO A 37 2.40 8.39 23.46
CA PRO A 37 1.52 7.27 23.15
C PRO A 37 2.29 5.94 23.15
N GLU A 38 1.73 4.89 23.79
CA GLU A 38 2.37 3.57 23.87
C GLU A 38 2.73 2.99 22.50
N ARG A 39 1.91 3.30 21.47
CA ARG A 39 2.16 2.94 20.07
C ARG A 39 3.46 3.52 19.48
N TRP A 40 4.17 4.40 20.20
CA TRP A 40 5.48 4.91 19.81
C TRP A 40 6.64 4.02 20.31
N GLY A 41 6.38 3.02 21.17
CA GLY A 41 7.26 1.89 21.50
C GLY A 41 8.70 2.25 21.85
N ALA A 42 8.93 2.82 23.03
CA ALA A 42 10.27 3.20 23.51
C ALA A 42 10.87 2.18 24.48
N SER A 43 12.19 2.02 24.43
CA SER A 43 12.99 1.39 25.49
C SER A 43 13.49 2.44 26.50
N ASP A 44 13.89 2.00 27.70
CA ASP A 44 14.39 2.90 28.76
C ASP A 44 15.58 3.77 28.31
N GLU A 45 16.43 3.26 27.42
CA GLU A 45 17.57 4.00 26.83
C GLU A 45 17.12 5.17 25.93
N ARG A 46 15.94 5.08 25.30
CA ARG A 46 15.38 6.15 24.45
C ARG A 46 14.70 7.25 25.26
N LEU A 47 14.33 6.99 26.52
CA LEU A 47 13.80 8.01 27.44
C LEU A 47 14.84 9.08 27.81
N ASP A 48 16.12 8.69 27.87
CA ASP A 48 17.21 9.64 28.15
C ASP A 48 17.46 10.63 27.00
N ALA A 49 17.14 10.24 25.76
CA ALA A 49 17.19 11.14 24.61
C ALA A 49 16.15 12.28 24.71
N LEU A 50 15.00 12.03 25.36
CA LEU A 50 13.94 13.03 25.53
C LEU A 50 14.36 14.18 26.43
N ARG A 51 15.22 13.90 27.42
CA ARG A 51 15.77 14.91 28.34
C ARG A 51 16.65 15.94 27.65
N ARG A 52 17.17 15.64 26.46
CA ARG A 52 18.00 16.55 25.66
C ARG A 52 17.17 17.49 24.78
N ILE A 53 15.88 17.22 24.59
CA ILE A 53 15.02 18.04 23.73
C ILE A 53 14.89 19.46 24.30
N SER A 54 14.80 19.62 25.63
CA SER A 54 14.72 20.94 26.28
C SER A 54 15.97 21.82 26.11
N GLU A 55 17.11 21.20 25.76
CA GLU A 55 18.37 21.88 25.48
C GLU A 55 18.47 22.38 24.03
N THR A 56 17.54 21.95 23.16
CA THR A 56 17.52 22.31 21.73
C THR A 56 17.45 23.84 21.55
N PRO A 57 18.33 24.45 20.74
CA PRO A 57 18.24 25.85 20.40
C PRO A 57 16.88 26.19 19.77
N ALA A 58 16.34 27.37 20.07
CA ALA A 58 14.98 27.74 19.65
C ALA A 58 14.76 27.66 18.13
N GLU A 59 15.75 28.02 17.31
CA GLU A 59 15.63 27.93 15.85
C GLU A 59 15.60 26.48 15.36
N THR A 60 16.44 25.62 15.92
CA THR A 60 16.43 24.17 15.64
C THR A 60 15.13 23.53 16.13
N PHE A 61 14.59 24.01 17.24
CA PHE A 61 13.34 23.50 17.80
C PHE A 61 12.16 23.75 16.85
N LEU A 62 12.10 24.94 16.25
CA LEU A 62 11.05 25.34 15.31
C LEU A 62 11.14 24.63 13.96
N GLY A 63 12.35 24.27 13.52
CA GLY A 63 12.61 23.63 12.23
C GLY A 63 12.46 22.10 12.22
N VAL A 64 11.80 21.51 13.20
CA VAL A 64 11.71 20.05 13.32
C VAL A 64 10.84 19.42 12.24
N ALA A 65 11.34 18.34 11.64
CA ALA A 65 10.59 17.56 10.67
C ALA A 65 9.47 16.76 11.35
N VAL A 66 8.32 16.67 10.70
CA VAL A 66 7.18 15.86 11.14
C VAL A 66 7.41 14.42 10.71
N ALA A 67 7.52 13.49 11.67
CA ALA A 67 7.72 12.07 11.37
C ALA A 67 6.45 11.22 11.41
N ARG A 68 5.35 11.71 12.01
CA ARG A 68 4.10 10.97 12.19
C ARG A 68 2.91 11.79 11.72
N ALA A 69 1.98 11.15 11.01
CA ALA A 69 0.81 11.80 10.42
C ALA A 69 -0.06 12.52 11.47
N GLU A 70 -0.18 11.96 12.68
CA GLU A 70 -0.92 12.56 13.80
C GLU A 70 -0.31 13.86 14.36
N LEU A 71 0.91 14.22 13.92
CA LEU A 71 1.62 15.44 14.30
C LEU A 71 1.64 16.48 13.16
N GLU A 72 1.05 16.15 12.00
CA GLU A 72 0.84 17.10 10.92
C GLU A 72 -0.11 18.22 11.38
N ALA A 73 0.08 19.43 10.85
CA ALA A 73 -0.63 20.62 11.34
C ALA A 73 -2.16 20.52 11.20
N ASP A 74 -2.64 19.80 10.19
CA ASP A 74 -4.06 19.56 9.91
C ASP A 74 -4.67 18.41 10.74
N ALA A 75 -3.84 17.49 11.23
CA ALA A 75 -4.24 16.34 12.03
C ALA A 75 -4.03 16.53 13.56
N TRP A 76 -3.25 17.54 13.96
CA TRP A 76 -2.87 17.76 15.35
C TRP A 76 -4.05 18.11 16.27
N GLN A 77 -4.11 17.43 17.42
CA GLN A 77 -5.13 17.63 18.46
C GLN A 77 -4.48 17.68 19.83
N LEU A 78 -4.35 18.88 20.42
CA LEU A 78 -3.67 19.08 21.71
C LEU A 78 -4.28 18.23 22.84
N ASP A 79 -5.61 18.10 22.88
CA ASP A 79 -6.32 17.37 23.93
C ASP A 79 -5.88 15.90 24.01
N ALA A 80 -5.61 15.28 22.85
CA ALA A 80 -5.15 13.90 22.76
C ALA A 80 -3.73 13.68 23.33
N PHE A 81 -2.94 14.76 23.46
CA PHE A 81 -1.55 14.71 23.92
C PHE A 81 -1.32 15.43 25.27
N SER A 82 -2.34 16.09 25.82
CA SER A 82 -2.26 16.85 27.07
C SER A 82 -1.76 16.01 28.27
N GLY A 83 -2.25 14.76 28.41
CA GLY A 83 -1.80 13.84 29.46
C GLY A 83 -0.32 13.46 29.33
N HIS A 84 0.13 13.21 28.10
CA HIS A 84 1.54 12.90 27.80
C HIS A 84 2.46 14.10 28.07
N ALA A 85 2.00 15.31 27.74
CA ALA A 85 2.74 16.55 27.95
C ALA A 85 3.09 16.79 29.43
N VAL A 86 2.16 16.50 30.33
CA VAL A 86 2.37 16.59 31.80
C VAL A 86 3.49 15.64 32.24
N GLU A 87 3.50 14.42 31.71
CA GLU A 87 4.51 13.41 32.06
C GLU A 87 5.89 13.76 31.48
N CYS A 88 5.95 14.34 30.27
CA CYS A 88 7.19 14.90 29.73
C CYS A 88 7.77 16.01 30.62
N GLN A 89 6.94 16.88 31.18
CA GLN A 89 7.40 17.94 32.11
C GLN A 89 7.93 17.36 33.43
N LYS A 90 7.35 16.25 33.90
CA LYS A 90 7.86 15.54 35.08
C LYS A 90 9.20 14.86 34.79
N LEU A 91 9.33 14.27 33.60
CA LEU A 91 10.55 13.59 33.14
C LEU A 91 11.70 14.57 32.90
N ASP A 92 11.39 15.75 32.37
CA ASP A 92 12.34 16.82 32.03
C ASP A 92 11.88 18.18 32.61
N PRO A 93 12.29 18.51 33.85
CA PRO A 93 11.98 19.81 34.45
C PRO A 93 12.55 21.02 33.68
N ALA A 94 13.56 20.82 32.81
CA ALA A 94 14.11 21.91 31.99
C ALA A 94 13.18 22.26 30.81
N LEU A 95 12.25 21.38 30.45
CA LEU A 95 11.21 21.62 29.44
C LEU A 95 10.38 22.87 29.76
N CYS A 96 10.07 23.12 31.04
CA CYS A 96 9.35 24.32 31.47
C CYS A 96 10.08 25.62 31.11
N LYS A 97 11.42 25.61 31.11
CA LYS A 97 12.23 26.78 30.69
C LYS A 97 12.17 26.98 29.19
N LEU A 98 12.13 25.90 28.40
CA LEU A 98 11.95 25.99 26.96
C LEU A 98 10.54 26.49 26.63
N LEU A 99 9.51 25.92 27.26
CA LEU A 99 8.11 26.35 27.12
C LEU A 99 7.96 27.84 27.39
N TYR A 100 8.51 28.36 28.50
CA TYR A 100 8.45 29.79 28.84
C TYR A 100 9.21 30.71 27.85
N ARG A 101 10.30 30.22 27.24
CA ARG A 101 11.04 30.97 26.22
C ARG A 101 10.27 31.04 24.90
N MET A 102 9.51 29.98 24.57
CA MET A 102 8.84 29.80 23.28
C MET A 102 7.40 30.31 23.28
N VAL A 103 6.67 30.16 24.39
CA VAL A 103 5.24 30.45 24.50
C VAL A 103 5.02 31.69 25.37
N PRO A 104 4.17 32.66 24.96
CA PRO A 104 3.54 32.78 23.63
C PRO A 104 4.44 33.50 22.61
N ARG A 105 5.72 33.75 22.95
CA ARG A 105 6.58 34.72 22.24
C ARG A 105 6.94 34.32 20.80
N ARG A 106 7.00 33.02 20.50
CA ARG A 106 7.39 32.47 19.21
C ARG A 106 6.31 31.58 18.60
N VAL A 107 5.60 30.81 19.43
CA VAL A 107 4.52 29.91 19.03
C VAL A 107 3.40 29.90 20.07
N THR A 108 2.22 29.41 19.69
CA THR A 108 1.14 29.10 20.63
C THR A 108 1.52 27.90 21.48
N GLU A 109 0.82 27.69 22.61
CA GLU A 109 1.03 26.49 23.44
C GLU A 109 0.72 25.19 22.67
N SER A 110 -0.36 25.19 21.89
CA SER A 110 -0.73 24.03 21.05
C SER A 110 0.38 23.70 20.04
N GLU A 111 0.88 24.72 19.36
CA GLU A 111 1.94 24.53 18.36
C GLU A 111 3.28 24.14 19.01
N PHE A 112 3.59 24.68 20.19
CA PHE A 112 4.75 24.24 20.96
C PHE A 112 4.70 22.74 21.24
N TRP A 113 3.57 22.25 21.74
CA TRP A 113 3.41 20.83 22.06
C TRP A 113 3.48 19.96 20.82
N ARG A 114 2.88 20.38 19.70
CA ARG A 114 3.01 19.68 18.41
C ARG A 114 4.48 19.51 18.03
N LEU A 115 5.23 20.61 18.02
CA LEU A 115 6.66 20.60 17.68
C LEU A 115 7.48 19.79 18.68
N TYR A 116 7.18 19.89 19.98
CA TYR A 116 7.84 19.07 21.00
C TYR A 116 7.63 17.57 20.72
N PHE A 117 6.41 17.16 20.43
CA PHE A 117 6.09 15.78 20.10
C PHE A 117 6.68 15.31 18.76
N CYS A 118 6.95 16.22 17.81
CA CYS A 118 7.79 15.91 16.65
C CYS A 118 9.23 15.57 17.06
N HIS A 119 9.84 16.34 17.97
CA HIS A 119 11.17 16.02 18.50
C HIS A 119 11.17 14.70 19.28
N VAL A 120 10.16 14.46 20.11
CA VAL A 120 10.00 13.18 20.83
C VAL A 120 9.92 12.04 19.84
N SER A 121 9.04 12.14 18.83
CA SER A 121 8.91 11.11 17.80
C SER A 121 10.23 10.88 17.04
N ASN A 122 10.95 11.95 16.70
CA ASN A 122 12.23 11.85 15.98
C ASN A 122 13.32 11.20 16.86
N ALA A 123 13.35 11.54 18.15
CA ALA A 123 14.28 10.97 19.11
C ALA A 123 14.00 9.49 19.39
N LEU A 124 12.73 9.07 19.36
CA LEU A 124 12.33 7.66 19.47
C LEU A 124 12.66 6.83 18.23
N GLY A 125 12.93 7.49 17.09
CA GLY A 125 13.16 6.86 15.80
C GLY A 125 11.88 6.34 15.14
N SER A 126 12.04 5.71 13.97
CA SER A 126 10.95 4.96 13.34
C SER A 126 10.75 3.65 14.10
N THR A 127 9.72 3.59 14.93
CA THR A 127 9.38 2.35 15.64
C THR A 127 8.72 1.38 14.66
N PHE A 128 9.46 0.39 14.17
CA PHE A 128 8.87 -0.69 13.40
C PHE A 128 8.20 -1.69 14.33
N THR A 129 7.07 -2.21 13.89
CA THR A 129 6.35 -3.28 14.59
C THR A 129 6.30 -4.48 13.67
N LYS A 130 6.24 -5.69 14.25
CA LYS A 130 6.07 -6.90 13.44
C LYS A 130 4.78 -6.82 12.60
N ALA A 131 3.69 -6.32 13.19
CA ALA A 131 2.42 -6.13 12.48
C ALA A 131 2.54 -5.19 11.27
N LEU A 132 3.36 -4.13 11.36
CA LEU A 132 3.63 -3.24 10.22
C LEU A 132 4.33 -4.00 9.09
N LEU A 133 5.32 -4.83 9.41
CA LEU A 133 6.02 -5.64 8.41
C LEU A 133 5.08 -6.70 7.81
N GLU A 134 4.29 -7.38 8.64
CA GLU A 134 3.31 -8.40 8.22
C GLU A 134 2.22 -7.82 7.32
N ALA A 135 1.82 -6.56 7.52
CA ALA A 135 0.89 -5.88 6.63
C ALA A 135 1.42 -5.81 5.19
N GLY A 136 2.75 -5.66 5.01
CA GLY A 136 3.42 -5.76 3.71
C GLY A 136 2.93 -4.76 2.65
N ASP A 137 2.22 -3.70 3.06
CA ASP A 137 1.55 -2.76 2.18
C ASP A 137 2.40 -1.50 1.91
N ASP A 138 1.77 -0.47 1.33
CA ASP A 138 2.41 0.81 1.06
C ASP A 138 2.81 1.55 2.34
N SER A 139 2.10 1.36 3.45
CA SER A 139 2.47 1.95 4.74
C SER A 139 3.79 1.38 5.27
N CYS A 140 3.96 0.05 5.21
CA CYS A 140 5.21 -0.62 5.57
C CYS A 140 6.38 -0.13 4.71
N SER A 141 6.18 -0.11 3.38
CA SER A 141 7.23 0.28 2.45
C SER A 141 7.65 1.74 2.67
N ASN A 142 6.68 2.65 2.84
CA ASN A 142 6.96 4.07 3.09
C ASN A 142 7.67 4.29 4.44
N ALA A 143 7.33 3.53 5.48
CA ALA A 143 8.01 3.63 6.77
C ALA A 143 9.48 3.22 6.66
N ILE A 144 9.79 2.12 5.97
CA ILE A 144 11.16 1.67 5.75
C ILE A 144 11.93 2.69 4.90
N ILE A 145 11.34 3.19 3.80
CA ILE A 145 12.01 4.20 2.98
C ILE A 145 12.35 5.44 3.81
N ARG A 146 11.42 5.98 4.60
CA ARG A 146 11.69 7.16 5.44
C ARG A 146 12.82 6.93 6.43
N ALA A 147 12.93 5.72 7.00
CA ALA A 147 13.97 5.41 7.97
C ALA A 147 15.35 5.19 7.34
N PHE A 148 15.41 4.69 6.10
CA PHE A 148 16.67 4.29 5.45
C PHE A 148 17.05 5.14 4.22
N GLN A 149 16.26 6.14 3.81
CA GLN A 149 16.52 6.91 2.59
C GLN A 149 17.88 7.64 2.56
N GLU A 150 18.42 7.99 3.73
CA GLU A 150 19.74 8.63 3.88
C GLU A 150 20.88 7.61 4.08
N ASP A 151 20.57 6.32 4.22
CA ASP A 151 21.57 5.26 4.36
C ASP A 151 22.17 4.92 2.99
N SER A 152 23.51 5.05 2.85
CA SER A 152 24.20 4.81 1.58
C SER A 152 24.05 3.37 1.08
N THR A 153 24.00 2.39 2.00
CA THR A 153 23.79 0.98 1.69
C THR A 153 22.40 0.76 1.11
N PHE A 154 21.39 1.43 1.69
CA PHE A 154 20.03 1.41 1.17
C PHE A 154 19.93 2.06 -0.21
N GLN A 155 20.58 3.22 -0.40
CA GLN A 155 20.62 3.92 -1.68
C GLN A 155 21.24 3.07 -2.80
N GLU A 156 22.38 2.42 -2.53
CA GLU A 156 23.03 1.51 -3.48
C GLU A 156 22.14 0.31 -3.82
N PHE A 157 21.53 -0.31 -2.82
CA PHE A 157 20.63 -1.44 -3.02
C PHE A 157 19.37 -1.03 -3.82
N ALA A 158 18.75 0.10 -3.47
CA ALA A 158 17.62 0.66 -4.19
C ALA A 158 17.98 1.00 -5.66
N SER A 159 19.18 1.51 -5.91
CA SER A 159 19.67 1.77 -7.27
C SER A 159 19.80 0.48 -8.09
N LYS A 160 20.35 -0.59 -7.50
CA LYS A 160 20.41 -1.93 -8.13
C LYS A 160 19.01 -2.46 -8.46
N GLU A 161 18.06 -2.36 -7.52
CA GLU A 161 16.67 -2.76 -7.77
C GLU A 161 16.02 -1.92 -8.87
N THR A 162 16.29 -0.61 -8.93
CA THR A 162 15.79 0.27 -10.00
C THR A 162 16.28 -0.23 -11.35
N ASN A 163 17.58 -0.44 -11.51
CA ASN A 163 18.17 -0.90 -12.77
C ASN A 163 17.62 -2.28 -13.18
N GLY A 164 17.51 -3.21 -12.23
CA GLY A 164 16.96 -4.54 -12.48
C GLY A 164 15.46 -4.53 -12.82
N ILE A 165 14.69 -3.55 -12.34
CA ILE A 165 13.30 -3.36 -12.75
C ILE A 165 13.24 -2.77 -14.16
N VAL A 166 14.02 -1.72 -14.44
CA VAL A 166 14.04 -1.06 -15.76
C VAL A 166 14.47 -2.05 -16.85
N GLN A 167 15.50 -2.85 -16.60
CA GLN A 167 15.96 -3.85 -17.57
C GLN A 167 14.87 -4.91 -17.84
N ARG A 168 14.24 -5.45 -16.80
CA ARG A 168 13.17 -6.44 -16.98
C ARG A 168 11.96 -5.85 -17.69
N ASP A 169 11.57 -4.61 -17.37
CA ASP A 169 10.48 -3.94 -18.07
C ASP A 169 10.82 -3.76 -19.56
N ALA A 170 12.06 -3.39 -19.90
CA ALA A 170 12.50 -3.30 -21.30
C ALA A 170 12.48 -4.67 -22.03
N GLU A 171 13.00 -5.72 -21.40
CA GLU A 171 12.97 -7.08 -21.97
C GLU A 171 11.54 -7.61 -22.18
N ASP A 172 10.63 -7.31 -21.25
CA ASP A 172 9.22 -7.67 -21.37
C ASP A 172 8.52 -6.86 -22.46
N ASP A 173 8.82 -5.56 -22.57
CA ASP A 173 8.29 -4.68 -23.62
C ASP A 173 8.71 -5.15 -25.02
N GLU A 174 9.96 -5.60 -25.19
CA GLU A 174 10.44 -6.17 -26.46
C GLU A 174 9.67 -7.45 -26.83
N LYS A 175 9.49 -8.37 -25.87
CA LYS A 175 8.73 -9.62 -26.11
C LYS A 175 7.27 -9.35 -26.46
N LEU A 176 6.64 -8.41 -25.75
CA LEU A 176 5.27 -7.99 -26.04
C LEU A 176 5.15 -7.37 -27.43
N ALA A 177 6.10 -6.51 -27.82
CA ALA A 177 6.12 -5.90 -29.15
C ALA A 177 6.25 -6.95 -30.27
N VAL A 178 7.05 -8.00 -30.08
CA VAL A 178 7.14 -9.12 -31.03
C VAL A 178 5.80 -9.84 -31.16
N GLY A 179 5.13 -10.16 -30.04
CA GLY A 179 3.82 -10.82 -30.05
C GLY A 179 2.73 -9.98 -30.74
N ILE A 180 2.71 -8.68 -30.47
CA ILE A 180 1.79 -7.73 -31.13
C ILE A 180 2.08 -7.65 -32.63
N SER A 181 3.35 -7.56 -33.04
CA SER A 181 3.73 -7.51 -34.45
C SER A 181 3.28 -8.75 -35.22
N LYS A 182 3.41 -9.95 -34.61
CA LYS A 182 2.88 -11.20 -35.15
C LYS A 182 1.35 -11.15 -35.31
N ALA A 183 0.64 -10.63 -34.31
CA ALA A 183 -0.82 -10.51 -34.35
C ALA A 183 -1.32 -9.53 -35.42
N VAL A 184 -0.61 -8.41 -35.62
CA VAL A 184 -0.87 -7.46 -36.71
C VAL A 184 -0.64 -8.11 -38.07
N ALA A 185 0.46 -8.84 -38.25
CA ALA A 185 0.75 -9.54 -39.50
C ALA A 185 -0.30 -10.61 -39.84
N LYS A 186 -0.88 -11.27 -38.81
CA LYS A 186 -2.01 -12.20 -38.95
C LYS A 186 -3.35 -11.49 -39.26
N GLY A 187 -3.43 -10.17 -39.11
CA GLY A 187 -4.66 -9.41 -39.27
C GLY A 187 -5.66 -9.58 -38.12
N VAL A 188 -5.22 -10.05 -36.94
CA VAL A 188 -6.08 -10.27 -35.76
C VAL A 188 -6.40 -8.95 -35.06
N ILE A 189 -5.43 -8.02 -35.03
CA ILE A 189 -5.54 -6.68 -34.44
C ILE A 189 -4.97 -5.63 -35.42
N PRO A 190 -5.43 -4.37 -35.37
CA PRO A 190 -4.92 -3.31 -36.25
C PRO A 190 -3.49 -2.91 -35.90
N ALA A 191 -2.68 -2.49 -36.87
CA ALA A 191 -1.30 -2.06 -36.62
C ALA A 191 -1.18 -0.82 -35.73
N GLN A 192 -2.16 0.08 -35.83
CA GLN A 192 -2.23 1.34 -35.09
C GLN A 192 -3.67 1.53 -34.62
N PRO A 193 -4.07 0.97 -33.47
CA PRO A 193 -5.39 1.22 -32.93
C PRO A 193 -5.52 2.73 -32.63
N PRO A 194 -6.71 3.33 -32.79
CA PRO A 194 -6.95 4.63 -32.17
C PRO A 194 -6.76 4.48 -30.66
N VAL A 195 -6.17 5.48 -30.02
CA VAL A 195 -5.95 5.52 -28.56
C VAL A 195 -6.49 6.84 -28.03
N GLU A 196 -7.40 6.76 -27.06
CA GLU A 196 -7.96 7.93 -26.39
C GLU A 196 -6.91 8.60 -25.49
N PRO A 197 -7.10 9.90 -25.13
CA PRO A 197 -6.18 10.61 -24.26
C PRO A 197 -5.95 9.88 -22.93
N VAL A 198 -4.67 9.75 -22.55
CA VAL A 198 -4.26 9.12 -21.29
C VAL A 198 -4.09 10.17 -20.21
N CYS A 199 -4.78 9.99 -19.08
CA CYS A 199 -4.61 10.83 -17.91
C CYS A 199 -3.44 10.32 -17.04
N ARG A 200 -2.37 11.11 -16.95
CA ARG A 200 -1.21 10.78 -16.12
C ARG A 200 -1.44 11.18 -14.67
N ILE A 201 -1.11 10.28 -13.74
CA ILE A 201 -1.17 10.50 -12.30
C ILE A 201 0.21 10.23 -11.73
N ASP A 202 0.85 11.27 -11.21
CA ASP A 202 2.08 11.11 -10.43
C ASP A 202 1.73 10.52 -9.06
N VAL A 203 2.35 9.40 -8.74
CA VAL A 203 2.15 8.67 -7.49
C VAL A 203 3.14 9.08 -6.39
N LYS A 204 4.08 9.98 -6.67
CA LYS A 204 5.04 10.47 -5.68
C LYS A 204 4.30 11.08 -4.48
N GLY A 205 4.64 10.60 -3.27
CA GLY A 205 4.08 11.08 -2.01
C GLY A 205 2.61 10.72 -1.77
N LYS A 206 1.94 10.01 -2.68
CA LYS A 206 0.53 9.61 -2.54
C LYS A 206 0.42 8.16 -2.05
N SER A 207 -0.56 7.90 -1.19
CA SER A 207 -1.00 6.54 -0.88
C SER A 207 -1.79 5.94 -2.05
N ALA A 208 -1.92 4.61 -2.09
CA ALA A 208 -2.78 3.97 -3.08
C ALA A 208 -4.25 4.44 -2.97
N ASP A 209 -4.71 4.76 -1.77
CA ASP A 209 -6.04 5.31 -1.51
C ASP A 209 -6.23 6.70 -2.12
N ALA A 210 -5.24 7.58 -2.00
CA ALA A 210 -5.27 8.92 -2.59
C ALA A 210 -5.24 8.86 -4.12
N VAL A 211 -4.42 7.96 -4.70
CA VAL A 211 -4.40 7.72 -6.15
C VAL A 211 -5.74 7.19 -6.65
N ALA A 212 -6.32 6.20 -5.95
CA ALA A 212 -7.64 5.66 -6.30
C ALA A 212 -8.73 6.74 -6.21
N GLN A 213 -8.68 7.62 -5.20
CA GLN A 213 -9.62 8.72 -5.05
C GLN A 213 -9.52 9.72 -6.21
N GLU A 214 -8.31 10.11 -6.63
CA GLU A 214 -8.10 10.98 -7.79
C GLU A 214 -8.66 10.37 -9.08
N ILE A 215 -8.52 9.05 -9.26
CA ILE A 215 -9.10 8.32 -10.39
C ILE A 215 -10.63 8.37 -10.34
N ILE A 216 -11.23 8.10 -9.18
CA ILE A 216 -12.70 8.13 -9.00
C ILE A 216 -13.27 9.51 -9.33
N GLU A 217 -12.61 10.58 -8.89
CA GLU A 217 -13.01 11.95 -9.21
C GLU A 217 -12.97 12.23 -10.72
N LYS A 218 -11.94 11.72 -11.41
CA LYS A 218 -11.80 11.85 -12.87
C LYS A 218 -12.78 10.98 -13.65
N LEU A 219 -13.26 9.87 -13.08
CA LEU A 219 -14.30 9.03 -13.67
C LEU A 219 -15.68 9.72 -13.64
N GLY A 220 -15.92 10.60 -12.66
CA GLY A 220 -17.21 11.27 -12.49
C GLY A 220 -18.35 10.28 -12.31
N GLU A 221 -19.43 10.45 -13.06
CA GLU A 221 -20.64 9.61 -12.98
C GLU A 221 -20.55 8.32 -13.82
N ALA A 222 -19.51 8.12 -14.64
CA ALA A 222 -19.37 6.95 -15.50
C ALA A 222 -19.53 5.61 -14.75
N PRO A 223 -19.02 5.47 -13.50
CA PRO A 223 -19.19 4.22 -12.77
C PRO A 223 -20.62 3.85 -12.40
N GLN A 224 -21.57 4.79 -12.43
CA GLN A 224 -22.97 4.53 -12.12
C GLN A 224 -23.67 3.70 -13.20
N THR A 225 -23.17 3.77 -14.44
CA THR A 225 -23.73 3.05 -15.59
C THR A 225 -22.86 1.89 -16.06
N GLY A 226 -21.73 1.64 -15.37
CA GLY A 226 -20.69 0.73 -15.84
C GLY A 226 -19.75 1.40 -16.84
N CYS A 227 -18.46 1.19 -16.67
CA CYS A 227 -17.43 1.69 -17.57
C CYS A 227 -16.23 0.73 -17.62
N VAL A 228 -15.46 0.80 -18.71
CA VAL A 228 -14.14 0.14 -18.79
C VAL A 228 -13.08 1.17 -18.39
N LEU A 229 -12.29 0.86 -17.37
CA LEU A 229 -11.13 1.65 -16.97
C LEU A 229 -9.86 0.86 -17.29
N VAL A 230 -8.88 1.55 -17.91
CA VAL A 230 -7.54 1.00 -18.09
C VAL A 230 -6.52 1.75 -17.24
N LEU A 231 -5.67 1.01 -16.54
CA LEU A 231 -4.59 1.52 -15.70
C LEU A 231 -3.25 0.97 -16.18
N GLN A 232 -2.45 1.83 -16.80
CA GLN A 232 -1.12 1.49 -17.31
C GLN A 232 -0.01 2.10 -16.44
N GLY A 233 1.22 1.63 -16.66
CA GLY A 233 2.42 2.16 -16.01
C GLY A 233 3.51 1.11 -15.81
N LEU A 234 4.69 1.58 -15.43
CA LEU A 234 5.85 0.73 -15.18
C LEU A 234 5.64 -0.21 -13.99
N SER A 235 6.51 -1.20 -13.85
CA SER A 235 6.53 -2.06 -12.66
C SER A 235 6.85 -1.24 -11.41
N GLY A 236 6.19 -1.55 -10.29
CA GLY A 236 6.43 -0.86 -9.02
C GLY A 236 5.71 0.49 -8.83
N THR A 237 4.96 0.97 -9.83
CA THR A 237 4.16 2.22 -9.70
C THR A 237 2.92 2.05 -8.81
N GLY A 238 2.55 0.81 -8.47
CA GLY A 238 1.43 0.50 -7.57
C GLY A 238 0.10 0.16 -8.25
N LYS A 239 0.10 -0.16 -9.55
CA LYS A 239 -1.10 -0.48 -10.34
C LYS A 239 -2.04 -1.48 -9.63
N GLY A 240 -1.54 -2.65 -9.26
CA GLY A 240 -2.37 -3.70 -8.65
C GLY A 240 -2.98 -3.27 -7.32
N THR A 241 -2.22 -2.54 -6.49
CA THR A 241 -2.73 -1.96 -5.24
C THR A 241 -3.82 -0.94 -5.52
N THR A 242 -3.61 -0.05 -6.49
CA THR A 242 -4.61 0.95 -6.89
C THR A 242 -5.87 0.29 -7.45
N VAL A 243 -5.76 -0.74 -8.29
CA VAL A 243 -6.91 -1.50 -8.82
C VAL A 243 -7.67 -2.18 -7.69
N ALA A 244 -7.00 -2.77 -6.70
CA ALA A 244 -7.67 -3.36 -5.55
C ALA A 244 -8.48 -2.33 -4.75
N LYS A 245 -7.92 -1.12 -4.56
CA LYS A 245 -8.63 0.00 -3.92
C LYS A 245 -9.82 0.49 -4.76
N LEU A 246 -9.66 0.60 -6.07
CA LEU A 246 -10.76 0.96 -6.99
C LEU A 246 -11.87 -0.09 -6.97
N GLN A 247 -11.54 -1.37 -7.01
CA GLN A 247 -12.51 -2.46 -6.97
C GLN A 247 -13.33 -2.46 -5.67
N ALA A 248 -12.70 -2.09 -4.54
CA ALA A 248 -13.39 -1.98 -3.27
C ALA A 248 -14.31 -0.74 -3.16
N LYS A 249 -14.02 0.34 -3.89
CA LYS A 249 -14.73 1.62 -3.81
C LYS A 249 -15.80 1.81 -4.88
N LEU A 250 -15.59 1.26 -6.07
CA LEU A 250 -16.50 1.43 -7.20
C LEU A 250 -17.68 0.44 -7.13
N PRO A 251 -18.90 0.86 -7.50
CA PRO A 251 -20.05 -0.04 -7.54
C PRO A 251 -19.84 -1.10 -8.61
N ARG A 252 -20.27 -2.35 -8.36
CA ARG A 252 -20.28 -3.44 -9.37
C ARG A 252 -18.96 -3.58 -10.14
N ALA A 253 -17.83 -3.44 -9.45
CA ALA A 253 -16.51 -3.45 -10.06
C ALA A 253 -15.87 -4.85 -10.10
N VAL A 254 -15.13 -5.12 -11.17
CA VAL A 254 -14.37 -6.36 -11.35
C VAL A 254 -12.99 -6.05 -11.92
N CYS A 255 -11.96 -6.68 -11.37
CA CYS A 255 -10.63 -6.66 -11.96
C CYS A 255 -10.51 -7.77 -13.02
N TRP A 256 -10.20 -7.39 -14.25
CA TRP A 256 -9.97 -8.32 -15.35
C TRP A 256 -8.51 -8.78 -15.37
N SER A 257 -8.29 -10.06 -15.64
CA SER A 257 -6.94 -10.65 -15.76
C SER A 257 -6.76 -11.39 -17.07
N ASN A 258 -6.01 -10.80 -18.01
CA ASN A 258 -5.55 -11.50 -19.22
C ASN A 258 -4.76 -12.77 -18.88
N GLY A 259 -4.10 -12.79 -17.72
CA GLY A 259 -3.35 -13.96 -17.24
C GLY A 259 -4.21 -15.21 -17.10
N ASN A 260 -5.48 -15.07 -16.68
CA ASN A 260 -6.39 -16.21 -16.61
C ASN A 260 -6.76 -16.72 -18.00
N VAL A 261 -6.97 -15.83 -18.98
CA VAL A 261 -7.26 -16.24 -20.36
C VAL A 261 -6.06 -16.97 -20.98
N PHE A 262 -4.83 -16.46 -20.78
CA PHE A 262 -3.61 -17.16 -21.21
C PHE A 262 -3.49 -18.54 -20.58
N ARG A 263 -3.77 -18.68 -19.28
CA ARG A 263 -3.73 -19.97 -18.59
C ARG A 263 -4.78 -20.93 -19.12
N SER A 264 -6.00 -20.47 -19.36
CA SER A 264 -7.07 -21.27 -19.94
C SER A 264 -6.70 -21.78 -21.34
N LEU A 265 -6.20 -20.90 -22.20
CA LEU A 265 -5.75 -21.29 -23.54
C LEU A 265 -4.56 -22.26 -23.49
N THR A 266 -3.63 -22.05 -22.56
CA THR A 266 -2.50 -22.95 -22.34
C THR A 266 -2.96 -24.33 -21.86
N LEU A 267 -3.94 -24.38 -20.94
CA LEU A 267 -4.53 -25.64 -20.48
C LEU A 267 -5.14 -26.41 -21.65
N LEU A 268 -5.91 -25.73 -22.52
CA LEU A 268 -6.50 -26.34 -23.71
C LEU A 268 -5.43 -26.89 -24.66
N ALA A 269 -4.40 -26.10 -24.96
CA ALA A 269 -3.34 -26.50 -25.88
C ALA A 269 -2.52 -27.70 -25.36
N VAL A 270 -2.14 -27.67 -24.09
CA VAL A 270 -1.40 -28.78 -23.46
C VAL A 270 -2.26 -30.04 -23.41
N SER A 271 -3.54 -29.90 -23.02
CA SER A 271 -4.47 -31.04 -22.97
C SER A 271 -4.72 -31.64 -24.36
N HIS A 272 -4.77 -30.81 -25.40
CA HIS A 272 -4.89 -31.28 -26.78
C HIS A 272 -3.69 -32.14 -27.19
N CYS A 273 -2.45 -31.68 -26.91
CA CYS A 273 -1.24 -32.43 -27.20
C CYS A 273 -1.16 -33.75 -26.41
N GLU A 274 -1.51 -33.70 -25.12
CA GLU A 274 -1.55 -34.88 -24.24
C GLU A 274 -2.52 -35.95 -24.75
N ARG A 275 -3.71 -35.57 -25.22
CA ARG A 275 -4.69 -36.50 -25.81
C ARG A 275 -4.20 -37.16 -27.10
N GLN A 276 -3.35 -36.48 -27.85
CA GLN A 276 -2.72 -37.03 -29.05
C GLN A 276 -1.43 -37.82 -28.75
N GLY A 277 -0.97 -37.83 -27.50
CA GLY A 277 0.27 -38.49 -27.11
C GLY A 277 1.53 -37.79 -27.64
N VAL A 278 1.45 -36.49 -27.95
CA VAL A 278 2.58 -35.70 -28.47
C VAL A 278 3.06 -34.66 -27.44
N PRO A 279 4.36 -34.32 -27.40
CA PRO A 279 4.84 -33.26 -26.55
C PRO A 279 4.31 -31.90 -27.02
N PHE A 280 3.97 -31.03 -26.08
CA PHE A 280 3.66 -29.64 -26.40
C PHE A 280 4.92 -28.90 -26.85
N THR A 281 4.90 -28.35 -28.07
CA THR A 281 5.94 -27.49 -28.63
C THR A 281 5.33 -26.24 -29.28
N PRO A 282 6.09 -25.16 -29.51
CA PRO A 282 5.57 -23.98 -30.20
C PRO A 282 4.93 -24.29 -31.56
N GLU A 283 5.47 -25.26 -32.30
CA GLU A 283 4.98 -25.70 -33.61
C GLU A 283 3.63 -26.41 -33.53
N SER A 284 3.25 -26.89 -32.34
CA SER A 284 1.94 -27.48 -32.09
C SER A 284 0.81 -26.45 -32.23
N LEU A 285 1.09 -25.16 -32.00
CA LEU A 285 0.11 -24.08 -32.06
C LEU A 285 -0.07 -23.55 -33.50
N THR A 286 -0.55 -24.39 -34.40
CA THR A 286 -0.90 -23.97 -35.76
C THR A 286 -2.06 -22.95 -35.74
N PRO A 287 -2.21 -22.10 -36.77
CA PRO A 287 -3.34 -21.17 -36.86
C PRO A 287 -4.70 -21.85 -36.73
N GLU A 288 -4.88 -23.02 -37.34
CA GLU A 288 -6.12 -23.80 -37.32
C GLU A 288 -6.41 -24.33 -35.91
N LEU A 289 -5.39 -24.89 -35.23
CA LEU A 289 -5.56 -25.35 -33.87
C LEU A 289 -5.87 -24.17 -32.94
N LEU A 290 -5.15 -23.06 -33.06
CA LEU A 290 -5.42 -21.87 -32.24
C LEU A 290 -6.85 -21.37 -32.40
N GLN A 291 -7.38 -21.36 -33.62
CA GLN A 291 -8.77 -21.01 -33.88
C GLN A 291 -9.74 -21.98 -33.17
N GLU A 292 -9.46 -23.29 -33.22
CA GLU A 292 -10.25 -24.31 -32.51
C GLU A 292 -10.22 -24.10 -30.99
N LEU A 293 -9.04 -23.88 -30.41
CA LEU A 293 -8.89 -23.69 -28.96
C LEU A 293 -9.52 -22.38 -28.49
N MET A 294 -9.41 -21.30 -29.26
CA MET A 294 -10.09 -20.04 -28.94
C MET A 294 -11.62 -20.18 -28.97
N ALA A 295 -12.17 -20.99 -29.88
CA ALA A 295 -13.60 -21.27 -29.92
C ALA A 295 -14.11 -22.08 -28.70
N GLN A 296 -13.20 -22.74 -27.97
CA GLN A 296 -13.49 -23.46 -26.72
C GLN A 296 -13.46 -22.54 -25.49
N LEU A 297 -13.05 -21.27 -25.63
CA LEU A 297 -13.16 -20.26 -24.58
C LEU A 297 -14.38 -19.40 -24.83
N GLN A 298 -15.35 -19.43 -23.92
CA GLN A 298 -16.59 -18.68 -24.06
C GLN A 298 -16.78 -17.75 -22.86
N PHE A 299 -16.70 -16.45 -23.10
CA PHE A 299 -17.06 -15.46 -22.09
C PHE A 299 -18.56 -15.19 -22.14
N GLY A 300 -19.19 -15.10 -20.97
CA GLY A 300 -20.61 -14.81 -20.89
C GLY A 300 -21.14 -14.78 -19.47
N LYS A 301 -22.46 -14.62 -19.36
CA LYS A 301 -23.17 -14.59 -18.08
C LYS A 301 -23.78 -15.97 -17.81
N PHE A 302 -23.24 -16.68 -16.83
CA PHE A 302 -23.65 -18.00 -16.38
C PHE A 302 -24.23 -17.87 -14.97
N ASP A 303 -25.47 -18.34 -14.77
CA ASP A 303 -26.21 -18.19 -13.51
C ASP A 303 -26.18 -16.75 -12.93
N GLY A 304 -26.30 -15.77 -13.83
CA GLY A 304 -26.32 -14.35 -13.48
C GLY A 304 -24.95 -13.73 -13.18
N LYS A 305 -23.85 -14.49 -13.29
CA LYS A 305 -22.47 -14.01 -13.07
C LYS A 305 -21.64 -14.11 -14.34
N PHE A 306 -20.78 -13.14 -14.58
CA PHE A 306 -19.84 -13.20 -15.69
C PHE A 306 -18.70 -14.17 -15.39
N ASP A 307 -18.37 -15.03 -16.35
CA ASP A 307 -17.22 -15.92 -16.27
C ASP A 307 -16.72 -16.31 -17.67
N THR A 308 -15.55 -16.94 -17.72
CA THR A 308 -15.05 -17.63 -18.91
C THR A 308 -15.24 -19.13 -18.72
N HIS A 309 -16.05 -19.73 -19.57
CA HIS A 309 -16.19 -21.19 -19.69
C HIS A 309 -15.07 -21.76 -20.53
N ILE A 310 -14.42 -22.82 -20.02
CA ILE A 310 -13.37 -23.59 -20.69
C ILE A 310 -13.99 -24.92 -21.15
N ALA A 311 -14.41 -24.97 -22.41
CA ALA A 311 -14.88 -26.18 -23.07
C ALA A 311 -13.71 -27.08 -23.51
N GLY A 312 -13.92 -28.09 -24.36
CA GLY A 312 -12.80 -28.86 -24.94
C GLY A 312 -12.18 -29.92 -24.01
N GLY A 313 -13.01 -30.54 -23.17
CA GLY A 313 -12.66 -31.71 -22.35
C GLY A 313 -12.41 -31.42 -20.86
N HIS A 314 -12.59 -30.17 -20.42
CA HIS A 314 -12.58 -29.80 -19.00
C HIS A 314 -13.99 -29.47 -18.50
N ASP A 315 -14.73 -28.66 -19.27
CA ASP A 315 -16.10 -28.23 -18.95
C ASP A 315 -16.19 -27.56 -17.56
N VAL A 316 -15.40 -26.50 -17.38
CA VAL A 316 -15.23 -25.78 -16.10
C VAL A 316 -15.28 -24.27 -16.31
N TYR A 317 -15.57 -23.53 -15.25
CA TYR A 317 -15.49 -22.07 -15.24
C TYR A 317 -14.17 -21.57 -14.67
N VAL A 318 -13.62 -20.50 -15.24
CA VAL A 318 -12.34 -19.94 -14.79
C VAL A 318 -12.37 -19.58 -13.30
N SER A 319 -13.47 -19.04 -12.78
CA SER A 319 -13.58 -18.72 -11.35
C SER A 319 -13.39 -19.93 -10.41
N GLU A 320 -13.70 -21.14 -10.88
CA GLU A 320 -13.58 -22.39 -10.12
C GLU A 320 -12.15 -22.93 -10.14
N VAL A 321 -11.42 -22.70 -11.23
CA VAL A 321 -10.12 -23.35 -11.48
C VAL A 321 -8.91 -22.41 -11.51
N ALA A 322 -9.11 -21.09 -11.43
CA ALA A 322 -8.06 -20.08 -11.52
C ALA A 322 -6.91 -20.27 -10.51
N ASN A 323 -7.21 -20.80 -9.33
CA ASN A 323 -6.25 -21.02 -8.27
C ASN A 323 -5.80 -22.48 -8.10
N THR A 324 -6.28 -23.38 -8.95
CA THR A 324 -6.00 -24.83 -8.90
C THR A 324 -5.43 -25.29 -10.23
N VAL A 325 -6.26 -25.78 -11.16
CA VAL A 325 -5.86 -26.36 -12.45
C VAL A 325 -5.04 -25.38 -13.27
N LEU A 326 -5.44 -24.10 -13.30
CA LEU A 326 -4.74 -23.06 -14.07
C LEU A 326 -3.36 -22.69 -13.49
N LYS A 327 -3.02 -23.17 -12.29
CA LYS A 327 -1.71 -22.99 -11.65
C LYS A 327 -0.83 -24.24 -11.68
N GLU A 328 -1.29 -25.33 -12.29
CA GLU A 328 -0.49 -26.55 -12.42
C GLU A 328 0.83 -26.28 -13.19
N PRO A 329 1.93 -26.96 -12.83
CA PRO A 329 3.23 -26.77 -13.50
C PRO A 329 3.18 -26.98 -15.02
N ARG A 330 2.34 -27.90 -15.52
CA ARG A 330 2.17 -28.16 -16.95
C ARG A 330 1.56 -26.97 -17.71
N VAL A 331 0.74 -26.16 -17.04
CA VAL A 331 0.21 -24.90 -17.58
C VAL A 331 1.29 -23.83 -17.45
N GLY A 332 1.75 -23.59 -16.21
CA GLY A 332 2.66 -22.49 -15.87
C GLY A 332 3.92 -22.42 -16.74
N LYS A 333 4.58 -23.56 -17.00
CA LYS A 333 5.82 -23.60 -17.79
C LYS A 333 5.65 -23.24 -19.26
N ASN A 334 4.43 -23.38 -19.81
CA ASN A 334 4.13 -23.21 -21.23
C ASN A 334 3.45 -21.87 -21.56
N ILE A 335 3.08 -21.09 -20.54
CA ILE A 335 2.44 -19.76 -20.72
C ILE A 335 3.28 -18.83 -21.61
N PRO A 336 4.61 -18.70 -21.46
CA PRO A 336 5.38 -17.79 -22.31
C PRO A 336 5.26 -18.12 -23.81
N THR A 337 5.29 -19.41 -24.16
CA THR A 337 5.14 -19.88 -25.55
C THR A 337 3.77 -19.55 -26.12
N VAL A 338 2.71 -19.82 -25.36
CA VAL A 338 1.33 -19.50 -25.78
C VAL A 338 1.16 -17.99 -25.90
N ALA A 339 1.66 -17.24 -24.93
CA ALA A 339 1.53 -15.78 -24.88
C ALA A 339 2.23 -15.10 -26.07
N GLU A 340 3.37 -15.59 -26.52
CA GLU A 340 4.09 -15.02 -27.67
C GLU A 340 3.29 -15.12 -28.98
N ILE A 341 2.46 -16.14 -29.13
CA ILE A 341 1.75 -16.43 -30.39
C ILE A 341 0.32 -15.88 -30.39
N THR A 342 -0.29 -15.70 -29.21
CA THR A 342 -1.74 -15.47 -29.05
C THR A 342 -2.11 -14.09 -28.49
N GLN A 343 -1.15 -13.14 -28.44
CA GLN A 343 -1.40 -11.79 -27.91
C GLN A 343 -2.65 -11.14 -28.50
N GLY A 344 -2.80 -11.17 -29.83
CA GLY A 344 -3.92 -10.49 -30.50
C GLY A 344 -5.28 -11.11 -30.18
N GLU A 345 -5.33 -12.43 -30.16
CA GLU A 345 -6.52 -13.21 -29.86
C GLU A 345 -6.99 -12.94 -28.42
N ILE A 346 -6.04 -12.85 -27.47
CA ILE A 346 -6.33 -12.54 -26.06
C ILE A 346 -6.73 -11.08 -25.87
N ILE A 347 -6.07 -10.14 -26.57
CA ILE A 347 -6.45 -8.72 -26.57
C ILE A 347 -7.90 -8.56 -27.03
N LYS A 348 -8.27 -9.20 -28.14
CA LYS A 348 -9.62 -9.13 -28.69
C LYS A 348 -10.65 -9.74 -27.73
N PHE A 349 -10.36 -10.94 -27.21
CA PHE A 349 -11.22 -11.60 -26.23
C PHE A 349 -11.45 -10.75 -24.98
N ALA A 350 -10.40 -10.11 -24.47
CA ALA A 350 -10.48 -9.23 -23.31
C ALA A 350 -11.29 -7.95 -23.58
N GLY A 351 -11.13 -7.36 -24.78
CA GLY A 351 -11.93 -6.20 -25.21
C GLY A 351 -13.42 -6.54 -25.31
N ASP A 352 -13.75 -7.63 -26.00
CA ASP A 352 -15.13 -8.09 -26.16
C ASP A 352 -15.79 -8.39 -24.80
N ALA A 353 -15.04 -9.02 -23.88
CA ALA A 353 -15.51 -9.30 -22.54
C ALA A 353 -15.73 -8.03 -21.70
N ALA A 354 -14.81 -7.06 -21.80
CA ALA A 354 -14.93 -5.78 -21.12
C ALA A 354 -16.15 -4.99 -21.60
N ASP A 355 -16.37 -4.95 -22.91
CA ASP A 355 -17.54 -4.30 -23.52
C ASP A 355 -18.84 -4.96 -23.06
N GLN A 356 -18.90 -6.30 -23.02
CA GLN A 356 -20.08 -7.03 -22.58
C GLN A 356 -20.40 -6.77 -21.09
N MET A 357 -19.40 -6.76 -20.22
CA MET A 357 -19.57 -6.45 -18.80
C MET A 357 -19.97 -4.99 -18.58
N SER A 358 -19.34 -4.06 -19.27
CA SER A 358 -19.66 -2.63 -19.16
C SER A 358 -21.09 -2.35 -19.62
N ALA A 359 -21.56 -3.01 -20.70
CA ALA A 359 -22.93 -2.89 -21.18
C ALA A 359 -23.98 -3.44 -20.18
N ASP A 360 -23.59 -4.39 -19.31
CA ASP A 360 -24.43 -4.88 -18.20
C ASP A 360 -24.36 -3.97 -16.95
N GLY A 361 -23.61 -2.88 -17.03
CA GLY A 361 -23.44 -1.90 -15.95
C GLY A 361 -22.36 -2.26 -14.93
N MET A 362 -21.37 -3.07 -15.31
CA MET A 362 -20.20 -3.34 -14.46
C MET A 362 -19.06 -2.35 -14.73
N ASN A 363 -18.25 -2.10 -13.70
CA ASN A 363 -17.01 -1.36 -13.82
C ASN A 363 -15.84 -2.33 -14.03
N VAL A 364 -15.30 -2.37 -15.24
CA VAL A 364 -14.23 -3.30 -15.61
C VAL A 364 -12.89 -2.60 -15.44
N LEU A 365 -12.07 -3.10 -14.52
CA LEU A 365 -10.75 -2.56 -14.21
C LEU A 365 -9.70 -3.43 -14.89
N MET A 366 -8.97 -2.86 -15.84
CA MET A 366 -7.90 -3.55 -16.57
C MET A 366 -6.56 -2.88 -16.26
N GLU A 367 -5.60 -3.63 -15.73
CA GLU A 367 -4.23 -3.14 -15.57
C GLU A 367 -3.23 -3.87 -16.47
N GLY A 368 -2.17 -3.17 -16.87
CA GLY A 368 -1.17 -3.77 -17.75
C GLY A 368 -0.20 -2.77 -18.38
N ARG A 369 0.39 -3.21 -19.50
CA ARG A 369 1.29 -2.44 -20.34
C ARG A 369 0.51 -1.70 -21.42
N ALA A 370 0.97 -0.50 -21.79
CA ALA A 370 0.30 0.35 -22.77
C ALA A 370 0.08 -0.37 -24.10
N GLN A 371 1.10 -1.10 -24.58
CA GLN A 371 1.10 -1.83 -25.84
C GLN A 371 -0.07 -2.84 -25.95
N THR A 372 -0.51 -3.43 -24.84
CA THR A 372 -1.68 -4.32 -24.80
C THR A 372 -2.97 -3.52 -24.60
N LEU A 373 -2.95 -2.53 -23.71
CA LEU A 373 -4.13 -1.75 -23.33
C LEU A 373 -4.57 -0.75 -24.40
N ASP A 374 -3.71 -0.34 -25.33
CA ASP A 374 -4.01 0.56 -26.45
C ASP A 374 -5.11 0.02 -27.37
N TYR A 375 -5.33 -1.29 -27.34
CA TYR A 375 -6.39 -1.95 -28.10
C TYR A 375 -7.76 -1.95 -27.40
N VAL A 376 -7.82 -1.59 -26.11
CA VAL A 376 -9.08 -1.50 -25.35
C VAL A 376 -9.71 -0.13 -25.57
N ARG A 377 -10.90 -0.06 -26.16
CA ARG A 377 -11.55 1.21 -26.45
C ARG A 377 -12.21 1.77 -25.19
N THR A 378 -11.70 2.88 -24.68
CA THR A 378 -12.30 3.57 -23.53
C THR A 378 -11.78 5.00 -23.40
N PRO A 379 -12.64 5.98 -23.01
CA PRO A 379 -12.17 7.30 -22.63
C PRO A 379 -11.50 7.34 -21.24
N HIS A 380 -11.63 6.29 -20.43
CA HIS A 380 -11.16 6.24 -19.04
C HIS A 380 -9.77 5.59 -18.96
N ARG A 381 -8.77 6.30 -19.49
CA ARG A 381 -7.38 5.84 -19.53
C ARG A 381 -6.53 6.56 -18.51
N PHE A 382 -5.85 5.79 -17.67
CA PHE A 382 -4.96 6.32 -16.63
C PHE A 382 -3.56 5.70 -16.72
N GLU A 383 -2.55 6.51 -16.50
CA GLU A 383 -1.14 6.08 -16.41
C GLU A 383 -0.57 6.51 -15.07
N LEU A 384 -0.12 5.53 -14.27
CA LEU A 384 0.65 5.81 -13.06
C LEU A 384 2.10 6.08 -13.45
N VAL A 385 2.54 7.32 -13.24
CA VAL A 385 3.91 7.75 -13.49
C VAL A 385 4.63 8.00 -12.17
N LEU A 386 5.95 7.85 -12.21
CA LEU A 386 6.84 8.27 -11.14
C LEU A 386 7.74 9.37 -11.70
N SER A 387 7.60 10.58 -11.16
CA SER A 387 8.47 11.70 -11.51
C SER A 387 9.95 11.43 -11.18
N GLU A 388 10.22 10.54 -10.22
CA GLU A 388 11.57 10.10 -9.84
C GLU A 388 11.70 8.57 -9.97
N PRO A 389 12.41 8.07 -11.00
CA PRO A 389 12.56 6.64 -11.23
C PRO A 389 13.13 5.87 -10.03
N GLY A 390 14.00 6.47 -9.23
CA GLY A 390 14.60 5.82 -8.06
C GLY A 390 13.60 5.34 -7.00
N ILE A 391 12.39 5.89 -6.98
CA ILE A 391 11.34 5.50 -6.03
C ILE A 391 10.92 4.04 -6.21
N ILE A 392 10.92 3.49 -7.45
CA ILE A 392 10.57 2.06 -7.65
C ILE A 392 11.58 1.14 -6.95
N GLY A 393 12.87 1.51 -7.04
CA GLY A 393 13.93 0.75 -6.40
C GLY A 393 13.87 0.84 -4.90
N MET A 394 13.59 2.02 -4.34
CA MET A 394 13.42 2.20 -2.90
C MET A 394 12.24 1.38 -2.35
N ARG A 395 11.09 1.40 -3.04
CA ARG A 395 9.93 0.56 -2.67
C ARG A 395 10.26 -0.92 -2.73
N ARG A 396 10.93 -1.35 -3.81
CA ARG A 396 11.31 -2.75 -3.96
C ARG A 396 12.32 -3.19 -2.91
N ALA A 397 13.32 -2.36 -2.62
CA ALA A 397 14.30 -2.58 -1.57
C ALA A 397 13.61 -2.72 -0.21
N ALA A 398 12.71 -1.80 0.13
CA ALA A 398 11.92 -1.85 1.36
C ALA A 398 11.09 -3.14 1.50
N GLN A 399 10.40 -3.56 0.43
CA GLN A 399 9.64 -4.81 0.40
C GLN A 399 10.54 -6.03 0.62
N ARG A 400 11.70 -6.07 -0.05
CA ARG A 400 12.67 -7.17 0.11
C ARG A 400 13.23 -7.20 1.54
N MET A 401 13.60 -6.04 2.08
CA MET A 401 14.06 -5.89 3.46
C MET A 401 13.02 -6.40 4.46
N SER A 402 11.77 -5.93 4.36
CA SER A 402 10.66 -6.38 5.21
C SER A 402 10.46 -7.90 5.13
N ALA A 403 10.39 -8.45 3.92
CA ALA A 403 10.21 -9.89 3.72
C ALA A 403 11.37 -10.74 4.27
N SER A 404 12.60 -10.20 4.27
CA SER A 404 13.76 -10.88 4.86
C SER A 404 13.78 -10.78 6.38
N ALA A 405 13.51 -9.58 6.93
CA ALA A 405 13.41 -9.36 8.36
C ALA A 405 12.32 -10.25 8.99
N LEU A 406 11.15 -10.37 8.37
CA LEU A 406 10.06 -11.24 8.83
C LEU A 406 10.48 -12.71 8.98
N LYS A 407 11.39 -13.21 8.14
CA LYS A 407 11.84 -14.62 8.22
C LYS A 407 12.67 -14.90 9.47
N SER A 408 13.29 -13.89 10.05
CA SER A 408 14.14 -14.02 11.23
C SER A 408 13.43 -13.65 12.54
N LEU A 409 12.21 -13.11 12.49
CA LEU A 409 11.49 -12.63 13.67
C LEU A 409 10.64 -13.74 14.31
N SER A 410 10.59 -13.75 15.64
CA SER A 410 9.73 -14.62 16.43
C SER A 410 8.28 -14.13 16.46
N SER A 411 7.36 -14.89 17.08
CA SER A 411 5.96 -14.48 17.28
C SER A 411 5.86 -13.17 18.05
N ASP A 412 6.68 -13.01 19.09
CA ASP A 412 6.56 -11.96 20.11
C ASP A 412 7.70 -10.95 20.01
N ALA A 413 8.24 -10.76 18.80
CA ALA A 413 9.38 -9.89 18.56
C ALA A 413 9.09 -8.43 18.99
N SER A 414 9.99 -7.91 19.81
CA SER A 414 10.01 -6.53 20.27
C SER A 414 10.34 -5.55 19.13
N HIS A 415 10.08 -4.26 19.36
CA HIS A 415 10.41 -3.21 18.39
C HIS A 415 11.90 -3.17 18.05
N ASP A 416 12.77 -3.44 19.03
CA ASP A 416 14.22 -3.43 18.84
C ASP A 416 14.68 -4.62 18.01
N GLU A 417 14.13 -5.81 18.25
CA GLU A 417 14.38 -6.98 17.41
C GLU A 417 13.92 -6.76 15.96
N VAL A 418 12.80 -6.06 15.75
CA VAL A 418 12.32 -5.71 14.40
C VAL A 418 13.28 -4.74 13.71
N GLN A 419 13.76 -3.71 14.41
CA GLN A 419 14.73 -2.75 13.88
C GLN A 419 16.06 -3.43 13.52
N GLU A 420 16.58 -4.30 14.41
CA GLU A 420 17.81 -5.06 14.17
C GLU A 420 17.66 -6.01 12.99
N ALA A 421 16.51 -6.69 12.86
CA ALA A 421 16.23 -7.58 11.73
C ALA A 421 16.20 -6.82 10.40
N LEU A 422 15.64 -5.60 10.35
CA LEU A 422 15.67 -4.74 9.16
C LEU A 422 17.09 -4.30 8.81
N ALA A 423 17.88 -3.86 9.79
CA ALA A 423 19.27 -3.46 9.57
C ALA A 423 20.12 -4.63 9.07
N LYS A 424 19.94 -5.82 9.65
CA LYS A 424 20.60 -7.06 9.21
C LYS A 424 20.19 -7.44 7.78
N ALA A 425 18.90 -7.36 7.46
CA ALA A 425 18.40 -7.63 6.12
C ALA A 425 19.02 -6.69 5.08
N LEU A 426 19.18 -5.40 5.40
CA LEU A 426 19.86 -4.45 4.52
C LEU A 426 21.32 -4.84 4.28
N ALA A 427 22.07 -5.13 5.35
CA ALA A 427 23.47 -5.53 5.24
C ALA A 427 23.65 -6.81 4.40
N GLU A 428 22.79 -7.81 4.60
CA GLU A 428 22.80 -9.04 3.81
C GLU A 428 22.52 -8.75 2.32
N MET A 429 21.51 -7.94 2.00
CA MET A 429 21.14 -7.62 0.61
C MET A 429 22.21 -6.80 -0.11
N ALA A 430 22.96 -5.99 0.61
CA ALA A 430 24.11 -5.29 0.05
C ALA A 430 25.30 -6.22 -0.21
N SER A 431 25.49 -7.25 0.64
CA SER A 431 26.59 -8.22 0.52
C SER A 431 26.39 -9.28 -0.57
N VAL A 432 25.14 -9.59 -0.93
CA VAL A 432 24.81 -10.45 -2.09
C VAL A 432 24.96 -9.60 -3.36
N SER A 433 26.21 -9.35 -3.72
CA SER A 433 26.65 -8.70 -4.97
C SER A 433 27.42 -9.69 -5.83
#